data_AF-A0A5M8FNW5-F1
#
_entry.id   AF-A0A5M8FNW5-F1
#
_cell.length_a   1.000
_cell.length_b   1.000
_cell.length_c   1.000
_cell.angle_alpha   90.00
_cell.angle_beta   90.00
_cell.angle_gamma   90.00
#
_symmetry.space_group_name_H-M   'P 1'
#
loop_
_entity.id
_entity.type
_entity.pdbx_description
1 polymer ?
#
loop_
_entity_poly.entity_id
_entity_poly.type
_entity_poly.pdbx_seq_one_letter_code
_entity_poly.pdbx_strand_id
1 'polypeptide(L)'
;MIDMDINSSARPGATGHHRTTYTTERAFLAGIFAEPACIGQYADALDPHDISDPYLSETWSAMIACHRARELPEFAAVIGRLRDPQHDLLAELATEGATAANCGRYAEAIRAAARAARLRALGQRLTEVLGIGSEQAGGVIVELLGTGALLKARRGSGVAYSRPPEAAHA
;
A
#
# COMPACT_ATOMS: atom_id res chain seq x y z
N MET A 1 -4.44 -21.24 -7.06
CA MET A 1 -5.04 -20.14 -7.85
C MET A 1 -5.48 -19.11 -6.84
N ILE A 2 -4.63 -18.11 -6.58
CA ILE A 2 -4.91 -17.06 -5.60
C ILE A 2 -5.41 -15.88 -6.42
N ASP A 3 -6.71 -15.61 -6.33
CA ASP A 3 -7.31 -14.43 -6.90
C ASP A 3 -6.85 -13.20 -6.12
N MET A 4 -6.30 -12.25 -6.87
CA MET A 4 -5.79 -10.98 -6.41
C MET A 4 -6.77 -9.93 -6.90
N ASP A 5 -7.85 -9.70 -6.14
CA ASP A 5 -8.82 -8.65 -6.44
C ASP A 5 -8.26 -7.29 -6.03
N ILE A 6 -7.95 -6.49 -7.05
CA ILE A 6 -7.66 -5.06 -6.96
C ILE A 6 -8.89 -4.32 -7.50
N ASN A 7 -9.31 -3.30 -6.76
CA ASN A 7 -10.36 -2.30 -7.00
C ASN A 7 -11.81 -2.66 -6.61
N SER A 8 -12.34 -1.88 -5.67
CA SER A 8 -13.54 -1.09 -5.98
C SER A 8 -13.69 0.10 -5.03
N SER A 9 -13.83 1.28 -5.63
CA SER A 9 -14.22 2.54 -5.02
C SER A 9 -15.68 2.52 -4.56
N ALA A 10 -15.94 2.86 -3.30
CA ALA A 10 -17.26 3.34 -2.86
C ALA A 10 -17.13 4.26 -1.63
N ARG A 11 -17.58 5.51 -1.76
CA ARG A 11 -18.14 6.35 -0.67
C ARG A 11 -19.68 6.22 -0.77
N PRO A 12 -20.50 6.73 0.17
CA PRO A 12 -20.33 7.08 1.59
C PRO A 12 -21.38 6.39 2.49
N GLY A 13 -21.12 6.28 3.79
CA GLY A 13 -22.13 5.91 4.79
C GLY A 13 -22.39 4.40 4.87
N ALA A 14 -21.69 3.71 5.74
CA ALA A 14 -22.07 2.35 6.11
C ALA A 14 -21.51 2.06 7.50
N THR A 15 -22.40 1.63 8.40
CA THR A 15 -22.15 0.58 9.38
C THR A 15 -21.62 -0.65 8.64
N GLY A 16 -20.40 -0.55 8.13
CA GLY A 16 -19.72 -1.59 7.40
C GLY A 16 -19.05 -2.45 8.44
N HIS A 17 -19.63 -3.62 8.70
CA HIS A 17 -18.87 -4.73 9.25
C HIS A 17 -17.57 -4.81 8.45
N HIS A 18 -16.45 -4.43 9.06
CA HIS A 18 -15.12 -4.67 8.54
C HIS A 18 -15.06 -6.18 8.29
N ARG A 19 -15.24 -6.60 7.05
CA ARG A 19 -14.99 -7.99 6.66
C ARG A 19 -13.56 -8.25 7.11
N THR A 20 -13.45 -9.13 8.09
CA THR A 20 -12.25 -9.58 8.80
C THR A 20 -11.31 -10.29 7.83
N THR A 21 -10.69 -9.55 6.91
CA THR A 21 -9.55 -10.07 6.16
C THR A 21 -8.40 -10.10 7.15
N TYR A 22 -8.03 -11.30 7.57
CA TYR A 22 -6.86 -11.52 8.41
C TYR A 22 -5.62 -11.15 7.60
N THR A 23 -5.13 -9.93 7.80
CA THR A 23 -3.93 -9.43 7.11
C THR A 23 -2.69 -9.67 7.96
N THR A 24 -1.54 -9.74 7.29
CA THR A 24 -0.23 -9.78 7.98
C THR A 24 -0.02 -8.58 8.92
N GLU A 25 -0.59 -7.42 8.58
CA GLU A 25 -0.54 -6.20 9.38
C GLU A 25 -1.33 -6.35 10.69
N ARG A 26 -2.55 -6.93 10.63
CA ARG A 26 -3.34 -7.23 11.83
C ARG A 26 -2.61 -8.20 12.74
N ALA A 27 -2.13 -9.31 12.18
CA ALA A 27 -1.38 -10.33 12.93
C ALA A 27 -0.12 -9.75 13.60
N PHE A 28 0.57 -8.82 12.91
CA PHE A 28 1.71 -8.10 13.48
C PHE A 28 1.29 -7.27 14.69
N LEU A 29 0.29 -6.39 14.56
CA LEU A 29 -0.14 -5.50 15.64
C LEU A 29 -0.76 -6.25 16.82
N ALA A 30 -1.53 -7.31 16.56
CA ALA A 30 -2.03 -8.21 17.58
C ALA A 30 -0.90 -8.87 18.37
N GLY A 31 0.17 -9.32 17.68
CA GLY A 31 1.36 -9.85 18.34
C GLY A 31 2.09 -8.83 19.20
N ILE A 32 2.12 -7.55 18.80
CA ILE A 32 2.65 -6.46 19.65
C ILE A 32 1.78 -6.24 20.88
N PHE A 33 0.45 -6.29 20.75
CA PHE A 33 -0.44 -6.20 21.91
C PHE A 33 -0.28 -7.39 22.87
N ALA A 34 -0.02 -8.60 22.35
CA ALA A 34 0.22 -9.78 23.15
C ALA A 34 1.55 -9.70 23.94
N GLU A 35 2.59 -9.08 23.37
CA GLU A 35 3.87 -8.86 24.06
C GLU A 35 4.38 -7.41 23.86
N PRO A 36 3.82 -6.42 24.58
CA PRO A 36 4.13 -5.00 24.37
C PRO A 36 5.61 -4.65 24.49
N ALA A 37 6.38 -5.43 25.24
CA ALA A 37 7.81 -5.26 25.43
C ALA A 37 8.64 -5.47 24.13
N CYS A 38 8.12 -6.21 23.14
CA CYS A 38 8.85 -6.46 21.90
C CYS A 38 8.82 -5.28 20.91
N ILE A 39 8.03 -4.22 21.18
CA ILE A 39 7.89 -3.07 20.28
C ILE A 39 9.23 -2.43 19.89
N GLY A 40 10.19 -2.37 20.81
CA GLY A 40 11.51 -1.78 20.56
C GLY A 40 12.31 -2.51 19.48
N GLN A 41 12.01 -3.78 19.20
CA GLN A 41 12.66 -4.55 18.14
C GLN A 41 12.22 -4.08 16.74
N TYR A 42 11.06 -3.42 16.64
CA TYR A 42 10.42 -3.09 15.37
C TYR A 42 10.21 -1.59 15.16
N ALA A 43 10.16 -0.79 16.23
CA ALA A 43 9.86 0.64 16.19
C ALA A 43 10.80 1.45 15.27
N ASP A 44 12.08 1.08 15.21
CA ASP A 44 13.08 1.78 14.36
C ASP A 44 13.15 1.23 12.93
N ALA A 45 12.53 0.08 12.69
CA ALA A 45 12.74 -0.68 11.47
C ALA A 45 11.48 -0.80 10.60
N LEU A 46 10.29 -0.52 11.15
CA LEU A 46 9.03 -0.47 10.42
C LEU A 46 8.39 0.93 10.55
N ASP A 47 8.29 1.65 9.44
CA ASP A 47 7.66 2.97 9.39
C ASP A 47 6.13 2.82 9.38
N PRO A 48 5.35 3.68 10.05
CA PRO A 48 3.89 3.73 9.90
C PRO A 48 3.38 3.73 8.47
N HIS A 49 4.09 4.37 7.55
CA HIS A 49 3.75 4.39 6.13
C HIS A 49 4.10 3.09 5.38
N ASP A 50 4.68 2.09 6.06
CA ASP A 50 4.82 0.73 5.52
C ASP A 50 3.51 -0.09 5.67
N ILE A 51 2.61 0.32 6.57
CA ILE A 51 1.32 -0.34 6.78
C ILE A 51 0.31 0.21 5.79
N SER A 52 -0.34 -0.69 5.03
CA SER A 52 -1.25 -0.35 3.95
C SER A 52 -2.64 0.08 4.43
N ASP A 53 -3.17 -0.55 5.48
CA ASP A 53 -4.43 -0.12 6.09
C ASP A 53 -4.23 1.18 6.90
N PRO A 54 -4.95 2.28 6.57
CA PRO A 54 -4.80 3.55 7.27
C PRO A 54 -5.06 3.49 8.78
N TYR A 55 -6.00 2.66 9.22
CA TYR A 55 -6.35 2.54 10.64
C TYR A 55 -5.31 1.73 11.40
N LEU A 56 -4.75 0.70 10.77
CA LEU A 56 -3.62 -0.05 11.33
C LEU A 56 -2.34 0.80 11.34
N SER A 57 -2.14 1.66 10.34
CA SER A 57 -1.04 2.63 10.29
C SER A 57 -1.13 3.65 11.43
N GLU A 58 -2.32 4.17 11.70
CA GLU A 58 -2.56 5.07 12.84
C GLU A 58 -2.34 4.35 14.17
N THR A 59 -2.82 3.11 14.29
CA THR A 59 -2.60 2.26 15.47
C THR A 59 -1.11 2.04 15.73
N TRP A 60 -0.34 1.69 14.70
CA TRP A 60 1.11 1.53 14.82
C TRP A 60 1.82 2.84 15.19
N SER A 61 1.37 3.96 14.62
CA SER A 61 1.89 5.29 14.99
C SER A 61 1.66 5.59 16.47
N ALA A 62 0.49 5.28 17.01
CA ALA A 62 0.15 5.44 18.42
C ALA A 62 0.99 4.52 19.32
N MET A 63 1.19 3.25 18.93
CA MET A 63 2.07 2.32 19.63
C MET A 63 3.52 2.81 19.68
N ILE A 64 4.06 3.31 18.56
CA ILE A 64 5.40 3.92 18.52
C ILE A 64 5.46 5.14 19.45
N ALA A 65 4.41 5.96 19.50
CA ALA A 65 4.34 7.11 20.40
C ALA A 65 4.38 6.68 21.88
N CYS A 66 3.70 5.59 22.27
CA CYS A 66 3.84 4.99 23.61
C CYS A 66 5.30 4.60 23.88
N HIS A 67 5.92 3.85 22.96
CA HIS A 67 7.30 3.40 23.11
C HIS A 67 8.29 4.56 23.29
N ARG A 68 8.15 5.62 22.48
CA ARG A 68 8.98 6.84 22.58
C ARG A 68 8.77 7.58 23.90
N ALA A 69 7.57 7.53 24.46
CA ALA A 69 7.27 8.05 25.79
C ALA A 69 7.77 7.14 26.94
N ARG A 70 8.41 6.01 26.63
CA ARG A 70 8.81 4.95 27.58
C ARG A 70 7.62 4.33 28.32
N GLU A 71 6.47 4.29 27.66
CA GLU A 71 5.27 3.61 28.11
C GLU A 71 5.07 2.32 27.30
N LEU A 72 4.47 1.30 27.91
CA LEU A 72 4.06 0.11 27.18
C LEU A 72 2.85 0.45 26.30
N PRO A 73 2.79 -0.04 25.04
CA PRO A 73 1.65 0.17 24.16
C PRO A 73 0.46 -0.71 24.55
N GLU A 74 -0.02 -0.58 25.78
CA GLU A 74 -1.24 -1.25 26.24
C GLU A 74 -2.48 -0.62 25.60
N PHE A 75 -3.57 -1.39 25.54
CA PHE A 75 -4.84 -0.98 24.92
C PHE A 75 -5.27 0.45 25.31
N ALA A 76 -5.32 0.75 26.60
CA ALA A 76 -5.73 2.09 27.08
C ALA A 76 -4.76 3.20 26.67
N ALA A 77 -3.45 2.92 26.68
CA ALA A 77 -2.41 3.89 26.31
C ALA A 77 -2.42 4.21 24.81
N VAL A 78 -2.73 3.21 23.98
CA VAL A 78 -2.87 3.37 22.53
C VAL A 78 -4.15 4.15 22.21
N ILE A 79 -5.29 3.81 22.83
CA ILE A 79 -6.56 4.54 22.64
C ILE A 79 -6.40 6.02 22.96
N GLY A 80 -5.73 6.36 24.06
CA GLY A 80 -5.52 7.74 24.47
C GLY A 80 -4.70 8.57 23.48
N ARG A 81 -4.09 7.95 22.47
CA ARG A 81 -3.24 8.59 21.45
C ARG A 81 -3.84 8.58 20.04
N LEU A 82 -4.95 7.87 19.82
CA LEU A 82 -5.65 7.88 18.53
C LEU A 82 -6.47 9.16 18.35
N ARG A 83 -6.55 9.66 17.11
CA ARG A 83 -7.42 10.81 16.80
C ARG A 83 -8.88 10.40 16.71
N ASP A 84 -9.14 9.23 16.14
CA ASP A 84 -10.46 8.61 16.07
C ASP A 84 -10.38 7.19 16.65
N PRO A 85 -10.78 7.00 17.92
CA PRO A 85 -10.55 5.75 18.61
C PRO A 85 -11.48 4.65 18.10
N GLN A 86 -10.93 3.77 17.28
CA GLN A 86 -11.61 2.56 16.80
C GLN A 86 -11.57 1.46 17.86
N HIS A 87 -12.40 1.60 18.88
CA HIS A 87 -12.46 0.70 20.03
C HIS A 87 -12.68 -0.77 19.60
N ASP A 88 -13.55 -1.00 18.62
CA ASP A 88 -13.85 -2.35 18.11
C ASP A 88 -12.62 -2.99 17.46
N LEU A 89 -11.91 -2.26 16.59
CA LEU A 89 -10.70 -2.75 15.93
C LEU A 89 -9.60 -3.10 16.94
N LEU A 90 -9.38 -2.22 17.92
CA LEU A 90 -8.36 -2.48 18.94
C LEU A 90 -8.74 -3.66 19.84
N ALA A 91 -10.03 -3.83 20.15
CA ALA A 91 -10.51 -4.93 20.96
C ALA A 91 -10.34 -6.26 20.21
N GLU A 92 -10.60 -6.26 18.90
CA GLU A 92 -10.26 -7.39 18.04
C GLU A 92 -8.77 -7.67 18.08
N LEU A 93 -7.90 -6.68 17.80
CA LEU A 93 -6.45 -6.89 17.79
C LEU A 93 -5.90 -7.42 19.13
N ALA A 94 -6.45 -6.96 20.25
CA ALA A 94 -6.05 -7.40 21.58
C ALA A 94 -6.50 -8.84 21.92
N THR A 95 -7.53 -9.35 21.24
CA THR A 95 -8.07 -10.71 21.44
C THR A 95 -7.70 -11.67 20.32
N GLU A 96 -7.20 -11.14 19.19
CA GLU A 96 -6.66 -11.86 18.05
C GLU A 96 -5.39 -12.58 18.54
N GLY A 97 -5.49 -13.90 18.77
CA GLY A 97 -4.49 -14.75 19.43
C GLY A 97 -3.17 -14.95 18.66
N ALA A 98 -2.69 -13.92 17.98
CA ALA A 98 -1.39 -13.86 17.36
C ALA A 98 -0.30 -13.84 18.43
N THR A 99 0.76 -14.62 18.21
CA THR A 99 1.90 -14.69 19.12
C THR A 99 3.02 -13.79 18.65
N ALA A 100 3.70 -13.14 19.60
CA ALA A 100 4.88 -12.32 19.32
C ALA A 100 6.03 -13.09 18.64
N ALA A 101 6.05 -14.42 18.78
CA ALA A 101 7.02 -15.30 18.13
C ALA A 101 7.06 -15.14 16.59
N ASN A 102 5.96 -14.72 15.95
CA ASN A 102 5.90 -14.52 14.50
C ASN A 102 6.03 -13.04 14.07
N CYS A 103 6.08 -12.09 15.01
CA CYS A 103 6.14 -10.65 14.68
C CYS A 103 7.31 -10.30 13.78
N GLY A 104 8.46 -10.96 13.93
CA GLY A 104 9.61 -10.75 13.04
C GLY A 104 9.29 -11.07 11.57
N ARG A 105 8.64 -12.22 11.33
CA ARG A 105 8.25 -12.64 9.97
C ARG A 105 7.18 -11.71 9.38
N TYR A 106 6.25 -11.26 10.20
CA TYR A 106 5.21 -10.33 9.76
C TYR A 106 5.80 -8.95 9.44
N ALA A 107 6.68 -8.42 10.29
CA ALA A 107 7.36 -7.15 10.05
C ALA A 107 8.20 -7.18 8.75
N GLU A 108 8.92 -8.27 8.47
CA GLU A 108 9.64 -8.45 7.22
C GLU A 108 8.73 -8.46 6.00
N ALA A 109 7.61 -9.18 6.08
CA ALA A 109 6.63 -9.24 5.00
C ALA A 109 6.00 -7.87 4.72
N ILE A 110 5.66 -7.10 5.76
CA ILE A 110 5.14 -5.74 5.63
C ILE A 110 6.17 -4.83 4.95
N ARG A 111 7.43 -4.83 5.40
CA ARG A 111 8.50 -4.05 4.77
C ARG A 111 8.72 -4.41 3.31
N ALA A 112 8.71 -5.71 2.98
CA ALA A 112 8.87 -6.17 1.61
C ALA A 112 7.72 -5.68 0.72
N ALA A 113 6.48 -5.77 1.20
CA ALA A 113 5.29 -5.28 0.51
C ALA A 113 5.36 -3.75 0.30
N ALA A 114 5.71 -2.99 1.33
CA ALA A 114 5.84 -1.53 1.26
C ALA A 114 6.93 -1.09 0.26
N ARG A 115 8.08 -1.76 0.26
CA ARG A 115 9.15 -1.52 -0.73
C ARG A 115 8.69 -1.80 -2.15
N ALA A 116 8.00 -2.92 -2.37
CA ALA A 116 7.45 -3.25 -3.68
C ALA A 116 6.42 -2.21 -4.14
N ALA A 117 5.55 -1.74 -3.25
CA ALA A 117 4.57 -0.69 -3.56
C ALA A 117 5.24 0.63 -3.95
N ARG A 118 6.26 1.07 -3.21
CA ARG A 118 7.04 2.28 -3.54
C ARG A 118 7.75 2.18 -4.88
N LEU A 119 8.33 1.02 -5.20
CA LEU A 119 8.98 0.79 -6.49
C LEU A 119 7.98 0.82 -7.64
N ARG A 120 6.79 0.24 -7.47
CA ARG A 120 5.71 0.34 -8.47
C ARG A 120 5.25 1.78 -8.67
N ALA A 121 5.02 2.52 -7.60
CA ALA A 121 4.63 3.92 -7.66
C ALA A 121 5.71 4.79 -8.34
N LEU A 122 6.99 4.52 -8.07
CA LEU A 122 8.10 5.17 -8.77
C LEU A 122 8.10 4.82 -10.26
N GLY A 123 7.92 3.54 -10.62
CA GLY A 123 7.82 3.09 -12.01
C GLY A 123 6.68 3.78 -12.76
N GLN A 124 5.50 3.88 -12.15
CA GLN A 124 4.35 4.60 -12.70
C GLN A 124 4.67 6.09 -12.92
N ARG A 125 5.26 6.77 -11.92
CA ARG A 125 5.68 8.17 -12.06
C ARG A 125 6.73 8.38 -13.14
N LEU A 126 7.69 7.45 -13.29
CA LEU A 126 8.68 7.51 -14.36
C LEU A 126 8.03 7.33 -15.73
N THR A 127 7.08 6.41 -15.87
CA THR A 127 6.27 6.24 -17.08
C THR A 127 5.51 7.52 -17.41
N GLU A 128 4.89 8.17 -16.42
CA GLU A 128 4.16 9.44 -16.61
C GLU A 128 5.10 10.58 -17.05
N VAL A 129 6.21 10.78 -16.34
CA VAL A 129 7.16 11.88 -16.60
C VAL A 129 7.90 11.69 -17.93
N LEU A 130 8.29 10.46 -18.23
CA LEU A 130 9.03 10.15 -19.46
C LEU A 130 8.11 9.84 -20.63
N GLY A 131 6.78 9.86 -20.45
CA GLY A 131 5.83 9.42 -21.46
C GLY A 131 6.07 7.98 -21.92
N ILE A 132 6.71 7.12 -21.11
CA ILE A 132 7.01 5.74 -21.48
C ILE A 132 5.80 4.85 -21.20
N GLY A 133 4.83 4.92 -22.09
CA GLY A 133 3.71 4.00 -22.17
C GLY A 133 3.97 2.90 -23.19
N SER A 134 3.60 1.66 -22.86
CA SER A 134 3.38 0.61 -23.86
C SER A 134 1.88 0.36 -23.95
N GLU A 135 1.25 0.84 -25.03
CA GLU A 135 -0.15 0.51 -25.29
C GLU A 135 -0.18 -0.67 -26.27
N GLN A 136 -0.84 -1.77 -25.87
CA GLN A 136 -1.16 -2.87 -26.78
C GLN A 136 -2.51 -2.57 -27.44
N ALA A 137 -2.47 -2.03 -28.66
CA ALA A 137 -3.65 -1.93 -29.51
C ALA A 137 -3.51 -2.94 -30.66
N GLY A 138 -4.39 -3.95 -30.70
CA GLY A 138 -4.53 -4.84 -31.85
C GLY A 138 -3.28 -5.65 -32.25
N GLY A 139 -2.41 -6.01 -31.30
CA GLY A 139 -1.16 -6.74 -31.59
C GLY A 139 0.03 -5.85 -31.95
N VAL A 140 -0.13 -4.53 -31.91
CA VAL A 140 0.97 -3.56 -32.04
C VAL A 140 1.37 -3.09 -30.64
N ILE A 141 2.65 -3.22 -30.32
CA ILE A 141 3.25 -2.60 -29.12
C ILE A 141 3.68 -1.20 -29.56
N VAL A 142 3.00 -0.18 -29.06
CA VAL A 142 3.43 1.21 -29.20
C VAL A 142 4.30 1.55 -28.00
N GLU A 143 5.62 1.55 -28.18
CA GLU A 143 6.56 2.10 -27.18
C GLU A 143 6.66 3.61 -27.39
N LEU A 144 6.17 4.39 -26.43
CA LEU A 144 6.48 5.81 -26.36
C LEU A 144 7.80 5.97 -25.60
N LEU A 145 8.75 6.73 -26.14
CA LEU A 145 10.05 6.99 -25.51
C LEU A 145 10.27 8.50 -25.41
N GLY A 146 9.90 9.11 -24.28
CA GLY A 146 10.11 10.53 -24.02
C GLY A 146 8.91 11.43 -24.34
N THR A 147 9.11 12.73 -24.18
CA THR A 147 8.19 13.80 -24.63
C THR A 147 8.19 13.99 -26.16
N GLY A 148 9.02 13.25 -26.89
CA GLY A 148 8.96 13.11 -28.34
C GLY A 148 8.62 11.65 -28.67
N ALA A 149 7.45 11.40 -29.22
CA ALA A 149 7.04 10.04 -29.59
C ALA A 149 7.93 9.48 -30.71
N LEU A 150 8.90 8.63 -30.36
CA LEU A 150 9.61 7.77 -31.30
C LEU A 150 8.84 6.46 -31.45
N LEU A 151 7.97 6.39 -32.46
CA LEU A 151 7.22 5.19 -32.82
C LEU A 151 8.17 4.13 -33.41
N LYS A 152 8.63 3.19 -32.58
CA LYS A 152 9.33 2.01 -33.09
C LYS A 152 8.31 0.93 -33.46
N ALA A 153 7.77 1.00 -34.67
CA ALA A 153 6.96 -0.09 -35.22
C ALA A 153 7.85 -1.29 -35.53
N ARG A 154 7.63 -2.43 -34.85
CA ARG A 154 8.30 -3.69 -35.17
C ARG A 154 7.71 -4.20 -36.49
N ARG A 155 8.56 -4.28 -37.52
CA ARG A 155 8.23 -4.60 -38.91
C ARG A 155 7.41 -5.90 -39.01
N GLY A 156 6.14 -5.79 -39.44
CA GLY A 156 5.29 -6.96 -39.59
C GLY A 156 3.80 -6.75 -39.89
N SER A 157 3.36 -5.62 -40.45
CA SER A 157 2.13 -5.46 -41.25
C SER A 157 1.89 -3.96 -41.48
N GLY A 158 1.32 -3.61 -42.64
CA GLY A 158 1.28 -2.25 -43.17
C GLY A 158 0.76 -1.20 -42.21
N VAL A 159 1.60 -0.21 -41.91
CA VAL A 159 1.20 1.03 -41.22
C VAL A 159 0.76 2.02 -42.31
N ALA A 160 -0.53 2.34 -42.33
CA ALA A 160 -1.05 3.47 -43.09
C ALA A 160 -0.93 4.74 -42.22
N TYR A 161 -0.25 5.75 -42.74
CA TYR A 161 -0.17 7.07 -42.10
C TYR A 161 -1.37 7.90 -42.56
N SER A 162 -2.21 8.38 -41.64
CA SER A 162 -3.04 9.56 -41.90
C SER A 162 -2.29 10.80 -41.42
N ARG A 163 -2.01 11.71 -42.36
CA ARG A 163 -1.48 13.05 -42.04
C ARG A 163 -2.50 13.75 -41.12
N PRO A 164 -2.08 14.45 -40.05
CA PRO A 164 -2.98 15.37 -39.38
C PRO A 164 -3.46 16.43 -40.40
N PRO A 165 -4.73 16.87 -40.34
CA PRO A 165 -5.21 17.91 -41.22
C PRO A 165 -4.34 19.15 -41.03
N GLU A 166 -3.75 19.64 -42.12
CA GLU A 166 -3.05 20.92 -42.13
C GLU A 166 -4.02 21.97 -41.59
N ALA A 167 -3.64 22.62 -40.49
CA ALA A 167 -4.33 23.81 -40.03
C ALA A 167 -4.27 24.82 -41.18
N ALA A 168 -5.40 25.01 -41.85
CA ALA A 168 -5.60 26.04 -42.85
C ALA A 168 -5.43 27.39 -42.15
N HIS A 169 -4.21 27.94 -42.20
CA HIS A 169 -3.99 29.35 -41.96
C HIS A 169 -4.46 30.10 -43.20
N ALA A 170 -5.68 30.63 -43.12
CA ALA A 170 -6.17 31.77 -43.91
C ALA A 170 -5.82 33.07 -43.18
#